data_AF-A0A7X9E1I2-F1
#
_entry.id   AF-A0A7X9E1I2-F1
#
_cell.length_a   1.000
_cell.length_b   1.000
_cell.length_c   1.000
_cell.angle_alpha   90.00
_cell.angle_beta   90.00
_cell.angle_gamma   90.00
#
_symmetry.space_group_name_H-M   'P 1'
#
loop_
_entity.id
_entity.type
_entity.pdbx_description
1 polymer ?
#
loop_
_entity_poly.entity_id
_entity_poly.type
_entity_poly.pdbx_seq_one_letter_code
_entity_poly.pdbx_strand_id
1 'polypeptide(L)'
;MKEELFNAVMAEKEELFSLIQKLVQIRSYSGEEKEIVQFIVSKMKEFGFDEAYHDSFGNAIGKIGNGPIKIMYDAHIDTVKVTETENF
;
A
#
# COMPACT_ATOMS: atom_id res chain seq x y z
N MET A 1 4.94 2.72 24.80
CA MET A 1 5.22 2.35 23.41
C MET A 1 4.07 1.61 22.71
N LYS A 2 3.68 0.38 23.10
CA LYS A 2 2.59 -0.35 22.39
C LYS A 2 1.25 0.39 22.45
N GLU A 3 0.89 0.89 23.62
CA GLU A 3 -0.37 1.61 23.84
C GLU A 3 -0.40 2.98 23.15
N GLU A 4 0.72 3.70 23.18
CA GLU A 4 0.89 4.97 22.44
C GLU A 4 0.75 4.77 20.93
N LEU A 5 1.40 3.73 20.37
CA LEU A 5 1.27 3.39 18.96
C LEU A 5 -0.18 3.05 18.59
N PHE A 6 -0.84 2.24 19.42
CA PHE A 6 -2.25 1.88 19.19
C PHE A 6 -3.16 3.12 19.22
N ASN A 7 -2.97 4.01 20.18
CA ASN A 7 -3.74 5.25 20.29
C ASN A 7 -3.50 6.19 19.10
N ALA A 8 -2.26 6.29 18.62
CA ALA A 8 -1.93 7.06 17.42
C ALA A 8 -2.63 6.50 16.17
N VAL A 9 -2.61 5.17 15.98
CA VAL A 9 -3.33 4.53 14.87
C VAL A 9 -4.84 4.73 14.97
N MET A 10 -5.39 4.65 16.19
CA MET A 10 -6.83 4.85 16.41
C MET A 10 -7.27 6.30 16.20
N ALA A 11 -6.39 7.28 16.41
CA ALA A 11 -6.66 8.68 16.10
C ALA A 11 -6.84 8.91 14.59
N GLU A 12 -6.12 8.16 13.75
CA GLU A 12 -6.16 8.25 12.28
C GLU A 12 -7.09 7.22 11.62
N LYS A 13 -8.00 6.62 12.39
CA LYS A 13 -8.83 5.49 11.96
C LYS A 13 -9.65 5.77 10.70
N GLU A 14 -10.26 6.95 10.60
CA GLU A 14 -11.10 7.32 9.45
C GLU A 14 -10.29 7.53 8.18
N GLU A 15 -9.07 8.08 8.30
CA GLU A 15 -8.14 8.20 7.18
C GLU A 15 -7.67 6.82 6.72
N LEU A 16 -7.32 5.94 7.67
CA LEU A 16 -6.94 4.56 7.37
C LEU A 16 -8.05 3.81 6.63
N PHE A 17 -9.31 3.97 7.05
CA PHE A 17 -10.45 3.38 6.36
C PHE A 17 -10.62 3.92 4.94
N SER A 18 -10.51 5.23 4.77
CA SER A 18 -10.58 5.86 3.45
C SER A 18 -9.47 5.38 2.52
N LEU A 19 -8.25 5.21 3.06
CA LEU A 19 -7.10 4.68 2.33
C LEU A 19 -7.33 3.23 1.89
N ILE A 20 -7.78 2.35 2.80
CA ILE A 20 -8.04 0.94 2.51
C ILE A 20 -9.18 0.81 1.48
N GLN A 21 -10.27 1.56 1.65
CA GLN A 21 -11.36 1.58 0.68
C GLN A 21 -10.87 1.98 -0.71
N LYS A 22 -10.01 3.00 -0.79
CA LYS A 22 -9.45 3.45 -2.07
C LYS A 22 -8.54 2.39 -2.70
N LEU A 23 -7.71 1.70 -1.91
CA LEU A 23 -6.88 0.60 -2.40
C LEU A 23 -7.73 -0.52 -3.01
N VAL A 24 -8.80 -0.93 -2.33
CA VAL A 24 -9.71 -1.99 -2.81
C VAL A 24 -10.46 -1.59 -4.08
N GLN A 25 -10.80 -0.30 -4.23
CA GLN A 25 -11.49 0.21 -5.42
C GLN A 25 -10.60 0.27 -6.66
N ILE A 26 -9.28 0.31 -6.49
CA ILE A 26 -8.35 0.32 -7.63
C ILE A 26 -8.17 -1.12 -8.09
N ARG A 27 -8.63 -1.38 -9.32
CA ARG A 27 -8.42 -2.68 -9.96
C ARG A 27 -6.92 -2.94 -10.15
N SER A 28 -6.48 -4.13 -9.78
CA SER A 28 -5.06 -4.51 -9.80
C SER A 28 -4.87 -5.97 -10.21
N TYR A 29 -5.50 -6.43 -11.29
CA TYR A 29 -5.24 -7.81 -11.71
C TYR A 29 -3.77 -8.04 -12.04
N SER A 30 -3.29 -9.28 -11.93
CA SER A 30 -1.89 -9.59 -12.26
C SER A 30 -1.56 -9.11 -13.70
N GLY A 31 -0.58 -8.22 -13.83
CA GLY A 31 -0.19 -7.51 -15.06
C GLY A 31 -0.93 -6.18 -15.34
N GLU A 32 -1.89 -5.78 -14.50
CA GLU A 32 -2.71 -4.56 -14.60
C GLU A 32 -2.51 -3.62 -13.38
N GLU A 33 -1.39 -3.72 -12.65
CA GLU A 33 -1.18 -3.09 -11.32
C GLU A 33 -0.76 -1.61 -11.37
N LYS A 34 -0.52 -1.04 -12.55
CA LYS A 34 0.10 0.30 -12.70
C LYS A 34 -0.61 1.39 -11.90
N GLU A 35 -1.94 1.39 -11.87
CA GLU A 35 -2.71 2.42 -11.16
C GLU A 35 -2.52 2.31 -9.64
N ILE A 36 -2.61 1.11 -9.07
CA ILE A 36 -2.45 0.90 -7.63
C ILE A 36 -1.01 1.20 -7.18
N VAL A 37 -0.01 0.88 -8.00
CA VAL A 37 1.40 1.22 -7.76
C VAL A 37 1.59 2.73 -7.68
N GLN A 38 1.05 3.48 -8.65
CA GLN A 38 1.14 4.93 -8.67
C GLN A 38 0.45 5.57 -7.45
N PHE A 39 -0.71 5.03 -7.07
CA PHE A 39 -1.44 5.47 -5.89
C PHE A 39 -0.64 5.24 -4.60
N ILE A 40 -0.08 4.04 -4.40
CA ILE A 40 0.72 3.69 -3.21
C ILE A 40 1.95 4.59 -3.13
N VAL A 41 2.69 4.76 -4.24
CA VAL A 41 3.88 5.64 -4.27
C VAL A 41 3.50 7.09 -3.95
N SER A 42 2.37 7.59 -4.44
CA SER A 42 1.88 8.93 -4.09
C SER A 42 1.58 9.05 -2.60
N LYS A 43 0.96 8.03 -1.99
CA LYS A 43 0.65 8.02 -0.55
C LYS A 43 1.90 7.94 0.32
N MET A 44 2.90 7.14 -0.07
CA MET A 44 4.20 7.12 0.62
C MET A 44 4.86 8.51 0.61
N LYS A 45 4.76 9.26 -0.49
CA LYS A 45 5.27 10.64 -0.56
C LYS A 45 4.50 11.59 0.37
N GLU A 46 3.18 11.47 0.39
CA GLU A 46 2.30 12.27 1.27
C GLU A 46 2.60 12.02 2.75
N PHE A 47 2.90 10.77 3.12
CA PHE A 47 3.29 10.38 4.48
C PHE A 47 4.75 10.70 4.83
N GLY A 48 5.52 11.31 3.91
CA GLY A 48 6.87 11.78 4.19
C GLY A 48 7.94 10.68 4.23
N PHE A 49 7.79 9.61 3.45
CA PHE A 49 8.86 8.64 3.26
C PHE A 49 10.09 9.32 2.62
N ASP A 50 11.30 8.91 3.02
CA ASP A 50 12.55 9.47 2.49
C ASP A 50 12.72 9.17 0.99
N GLU A 51 12.31 7.97 0.57
CA GLU A 51 12.22 7.59 -0.84
C GLU A 51 10.87 6.90 -1.09
N ALA A 52 10.24 7.22 -2.22
CA ALA A 52 9.04 6.58 -2.71
C ALA A 52 9.03 6.56 -4.23
N TYR A 53 9.18 5.37 -4.83
CA TYR A 53 9.32 5.18 -6.26
C TYR A 53 8.78 3.81 -6.70
N HIS A 54 8.64 3.61 -8.01
CA HIS A 54 8.44 2.29 -8.58
C HIS A 54 9.71 1.81 -9.28
N ASP A 55 10.01 0.52 -9.19
CA ASP A 55 11.15 -0.07 -9.87
C ASP A 55 10.84 -0.45 -11.34
N SER A 56 11.81 -1.06 -12.02
CA SER A 56 11.64 -1.52 -13.41
C SER A 56 10.66 -2.68 -13.58
N PHE A 57 10.32 -3.37 -12.49
CA PHE A 57 9.34 -4.47 -12.48
C PHE A 57 7.93 -3.97 -12.13
N GLY A 58 7.79 -2.70 -11.72
CA GLY A 58 6.51 -2.10 -11.35
C GLY A 58 6.19 -2.23 -9.87
N ASN A 59 7.11 -2.65 -9.01
CA ASN A 59 6.87 -2.71 -7.57
C ASN A 59 6.83 -1.30 -6.97
N ALA A 60 5.91 -1.04 -6.04
CA ALA A 60 5.93 0.17 -5.22
C ALA A 60 6.93 0.02 -4.07
N ILE A 61 7.94 0.88 -4.01
CA ILE A 61 9.01 0.83 -3.01
C ILE A 61 9.01 2.13 -2.19
N GLY A 62 8.94 1.96 -0.87
CA GLY A 62 9.10 3.02 0.12
C GLY A 62 10.28 2.75 1.05
N LYS A 63 11.04 3.79 1.41
CA LYS A 63 12.12 3.70 2.40
C LYS A 63 11.98 4.78 3.46
N ILE A 64 12.28 4.40 4.71
CA ILE A 64 12.35 5.29 5.87
C ILE A 64 13.66 4.97 6.62
N GLY A 65 14.48 5.99 6.84
CA GLY A 65 15.77 5.94 7.50
C GLY A 65 16.91 5.33 6.67
N ASN A 66 18.13 5.42 7.19
CA ASN A 66 19.37 4.98 6.53
C ASN A 66 20.30 4.14 7.42
N GLY A 67 19.79 3.57 8.51
CA GLY A 67 20.59 2.82 9.49
C GLY A 67 21.19 1.50 8.98
N PRO A 68 22.13 0.89 9.72
CA PRO A 68 22.85 -0.33 9.31
C PRO A 68 21.98 -1.59 9.33
N ILE A 69 20.90 -1.60 10.12
CA ILE A 69 19.91 -2.68 10.17
C ILE A 69 18.78 -2.32 9.21
N LYS A 70 18.37 -3.27 8.35
CA LYS A 70 17.28 -3.11 7.39
C LYS A 70 16.14 -4.06 7.75
N ILE A 71 14.92 -3.54 7.80
CA ILE A 71 13.68 -4.30 7.99
C ILE A 71 12.84 -4.08 6.73
N MET A 72 12.41 -5.17 6.09
CA MET A 72 11.59 -5.12 4.89
C MET A 72 10.20 -5.67 5.21
N TYR A 73 9.17 -4.88 4.91
CA TYR A 73 7.79 -5.34 4.86
C TYR A 73 7.46 -5.66 3.41
N ASP A 74 7.17 -6.92 3.13
CA ASP A 74 6.88 -7.41 1.78
C ASP A 74 5.41 -7.85 1.69
N ALA A 75 4.74 -7.41 0.64
CA ALA A 75 3.33 -7.66 0.37
C ALA A 75 3.04 -7.59 -1.13
N HIS A 76 2.03 -8.32 -1.59
CA HIS A 76 1.55 -8.25 -2.97
C HIS A 76 0.27 -7.41 -3.07
N ILE A 77 0.09 -6.74 -4.20
CA ILE A 77 -1.03 -5.81 -4.46
C ILE A 77 -1.94 -6.30 -5.59
N ASP A 78 -1.53 -7.36 -6.28
CA ASP A 78 -2.29 -7.93 -7.36
C ASP A 78 -3.50 -8.71 -6.83
N THR A 79 -4.57 -8.72 -7.63
CA THR A 79 -5.83 -9.39 -7.31
C THR A 79 -6.19 -10.41 -8.38
N VAL A 80 -6.99 -11.40 -8.01
CA VAL A 80 -7.45 -12.44 -8.93
C VAL A 80 -8.71 -11.99 -9.68
N LYS A 81 -8.80 -12.36 -10.96
CA LYS A 81 -10.01 -12.17 -11.77
C LYS A 81 -11.11 -13.08 -11.22
N VAL A 82 -12.31 -12.52 -11.02
CA VAL A 82 -13.50 -13.33 -10.79
C VAL A 82 -13.85 -14.02 -12.11
N THR A 83 -13.76 -15.34 -12.14
CA THR A 83 -14.02 -16.16 -13.34
C THR A 83 -15.39 -16.82 -13.32
N GLU A 84 -16.07 -16.85 -12.17
CA GLU A 84 -17.43 -17.37 -12.04
C GLU A 84 -18.43 -16.27 -12.38
N THR A 85 -19.18 -16.45 -13.46
CA THR A 85 -20.22 -15.50 -13.89
C THR A 85 -21.60 -15.83 -13.36
N GLU A 86 -21.83 -17.01 -12.77
CA GLU A 86 -23.16 -17.45 -12.36
C GLU A 86 -23.09 -18.36 -11.13
N ASN A 87 -23.70 -17.91 -10.02
CA ASN A 87 -24.42 -18.69 -9.01
C ASN A 87 -24.69 -17.79 -7.79
N PHE A 88 -25.65 -16.86 -7.93
CA PHE A 88 -26.36 -16.23 -6.82
C PHE A 88 -27.86 -16.42 -7.02
#